data_AF-A0A965PV84-F1
#
_entry.id   AF-A0A965PV84-F1
#
_cell.length_a   1.000
_cell.length_b   1.000
_cell.length_c   1.000
_cell.angle_alpha   90.00
_cell.angle_beta   90.00
_cell.angle_gamma   90.00
#
_symmetry.space_group_name_H-M   'P 1'
#
loop_
_entity.id
_entity.type
_entity.pdbx_description
1 polymer ?
#
loop_
_entity_poly.entity_id
_entity_poly.type
_entity_poly.pdbx_seq_one_letter_code
_entity_poly.pdbx_strand_id
1 'polypeptide(L)'
;MPRTFTLSDFDFALPPDLIAQHPAKQRSSARLLDARARVLEDRIFHALPDLLGAGDLLVLNDTRVMKARFFGEKASGGKLEILVERVLAGNQEADAQRYQTVFATQPGAIAAPTAALHFDEALLAQLETMGVQRAHVTLHVGAGTFQPVKTENLAEHRMHSEWYQVPQATQDAISACQARGGRIVAVGTTTVRTLESWAATGVASGDTSIFITPGFQFRLVDVLITNFHLPKSTLLMLISAFAGYEPVMAVYRHAIAQRYRFFSYGDAMLLARDPAGRLS
;
A
#
# COMPACT_ATOMS: atom_id res chain seq x y z
N MET A 1 -30.45 -7.28 -1.40
CA MET A 1 -29.35 -7.90 -2.17
C MET A 1 -28.08 -7.12 -1.92
N PRO A 2 -26.90 -7.75 -1.85
CA PRO A 2 -25.65 -7.02 -1.78
C PRO A 2 -25.53 -6.10 -3.01
N ARG A 3 -25.10 -4.84 -2.82
CA ARG A 3 -24.86 -3.90 -3.92
C ARG A 3 -23.78 -4.47 -4.84
N THR A 4 -24.04 -4.52 -6.14
CA THR A 4 -23.04 -4.87 -7.16
C THR A 4 -22.30 -3.61 -7.57
N PHE A 5 -20.97 -3.61 -7.44
CA PHE A 5 -20.12 -2.50 -7.86
C PHE A 5 -19.58 -2.72 -9.28
N THR A 6 -19.51 -1.63 -10.03
CA THR A 6 -18.93 -1.54 -11.38
C THR A 6 -17.70 -0.64 -11.34
N LEU A 7 -16.91 -0.62 -12.43
CA LEU A 7 -15.79 0.30 -12.55
C LEU A 7 -16.22 1.77 -12.43
N SER A 8 -17.40 2.11 -12.94
CA SER A 8 -17.96 3.47 -12.92
C SER A 8 -18.27 4.01 -11.52
N ASP A 9 -18.58 3.13 -10.55
CA ASP A 9 -18.77 3.53 -9.16
C ASP A 9 -17.47 4.12 -8.56
N PHE A 10 -16.31 3.75 -9.08
CA PHE A 10 -15.01 4.24 -8.60
C PHE A 10 -14.47 5.41 -9.43
N ASP A 11 -15.32 6.06 -10.22
CA ASP A 11 -14.96 7.24 -11.00
C ASP A 11 -15.24 8.54 -10.23
N PHE A 12 -14.35 9.52 -10.38
CA PHE A 12 -14.56 10.87 -9.87
C PHE A 12 -13.68 11.87 -10.64
N ALA A 13 -14.13 13.12 -10.68
CA ALA A 13 -13.36 14.19 -11.29
C ALA A 13 -12.17 14.55 -10.38
N LEU A 14 -10.95 14.19 -10.81
CA LEU A 14 -9.70 14.58 -10.16
C LEU A 14 -9.04 15.71 -10.96
N PRO A 15 -8.99 16.96 -10.43
CA PRO A 15 -8.23 18.03 -11.08
C PRO A 15 -6.76 17.63 -11.30
N PRO A 16 -6.23 17.74 -12.53
CA PRO A 16 -4.86 17.30 -12.84
C PRO A 16 -3.78 17.99 -12.01
N ASP A 17 -4.02 19.23 -11.56
CA ASP A 17 -3.11 20.01 -10.70
C ASP A 17 -2.97 19.43 -9.29
N LEU A 18 -3.89 18.58 -8.85
CA LEU A 18 -3.80 17.88 -7.57
C LEU A 18 -2.95 16.60 -7.65
N ILE A 19 -2.62 16.11 -8.85
CA ILE A 19 -1.79 14.90 -9.01
C ILE A 19 -0.31 15.27 -8.83
N ALA A 20 0.29 14.81 -7.74
CA ALA A 20 1.69 15.12 -7.42
C ALA A 20 2.65 14.40 -8.37
N GLN A 21 3.43 15.18 -9.12
CA GLN A 21 4.50 14.68 -9.99
C GLN A 21 5.84 14.46 -9.26
N HIS A 22 6.05 15.16 -8.14
CA HIS A 22 7.26 15.09 -7.33
C HIS A 22 6.92 15.07 -5.83
N PRO A 23 7.77 14.47 -4.97
CA PRO A 23 7.62 14.58 -3.52
C PRO A 23 7.50 16.04 -3.05
N ALA A 24 6.91 16.26 -1.88
CA ALA A 24 7.02 17.55 -1.21
C ALA A 24 8.51 17.92 -1.01
N LYS A 25 8.86 19.21 -1.18
CA LYS A 25 10.24 19.70 -1.00
C LYS A 25 10.77 19.42 0.41
N GLN A 26 9.89 19.36 1.41
CA GLN A 26 10.16 18.90 2.75
C GLN A 26 9.27 17.69 3.03
N ARG A 27 9.85 16.54 3.36
CA ARG A 27 9.07 15.33 3.69
C ARG A 27 8.12 15.57 4.88
N SER A 28 8.50 16.48 5.79
CA SER A 28 7.72 16.89 6.96
C SER A 28 6.46 17.72 6.67
N SER A 29 6.24 18.14 5.42
CA SER A 29 5.04 18.91 5.05
C SER A 29 3.94 18.05 4.44
N ALA A 30 4.09 16.72 4.38
CA ALA A 30 3.03 15.85 3.89
C ALA A 30 1.81 15.96 4.80
N ARG A 31 0.63 16.16 4.22
CA ARG A 31 -0.62 16.15 4.98
C ARG A 31 -1.04 14.71 5.26
N LEU A 32 -1.78 14.55 6.34
CA LEU A 32 -2.45 13.30 6.71
C LEU A 32 -3.93 13.61 6.89
N LEU A 33 -4.80 12.88 6.19
CA LEU A 33 -6.23 12.90 6.47
C LEU A 33 -6.58 11.74 7.40
N ASP A 34 -6.94 12.03 8.64
CA ASP A 34 -7.45 11.01 9.56
C ASP A 34 -8.92 10.74 9.25
N ALA A 35 -9.16 9.58 8.66
CA ALA A 35 -10.46 9.14 8.15
C ALA A 35 -10.91 7.85 8.85
N ARG A 36 -10.44 7.60 10.07
CA ARG A 36 -10.85 6.46 10.89
C ARG A 36 -12.25 6.63 11.48
N ALA A 37 -12.70 7.87 11.64
CA ALA A 37 -14.01 8.23 12.17
C ALA A 37 -14.88 8.89 11.09
N ARG A 38 -16.17 9.04 11.40
CA ARG A 38 -17.13 9.71 10.50
C ARG A 38 -16.79 11.19 10.27
N VAL A 39 -16.22 11.84 11.28
CA VAL A 39 -15.69 13.20 11.16
C VAL A 39 -14.25 13.07 10.70
N LEU A 40 -13.95 13.68 9.55
CA LEU A 40 -12.61 13.69 8.97
C LEU A 40 -11.76 14.78 9.64
N GLU A 41 -10.51 14.49 9.95
CA GLU A 41 -9.60 15.44 10.55
C GLU A 41 -8.37 15.69 9.67
N ASP A 42 -8.18 16.94 9.26
CA ASP A 42 -6.98 17.41 8.58
C ASP A 42 -5.81 17.51 9.55
N ARG A 43 -4.74 16.75 9.28
CA ARG A 43 -3.52 16.71 10.08
C ARG A 43 -2.27 16.86 9.20
N ILE A 44 -1.12 16.95 9.85
CA ILE A 44 0.19 16.75 9.23
C ILE A 44 0.67 15.32 9.52
N PHE A 45 1.50 14.76 8.65
CA PHE A 45 1.98 13.38 8.81
C PHE A 45 2.77 13.16 10.10
N HIS A 46 3.54 14.17 10.54
CA HIS A 46 4.27 14.12 11.82
C HIS A 46 3.37 14.07 13.07
N ALA A 47 2.05 14.28 12.93
CA ALA A 47 1.08 14.05 14.01
C ALA A 47 0.64 12.58 14.11
N LEU A 48 1.14 11.68 13.25
CA LEU A 48 0.86 10.23 13.32
C LEU A 48 1.11 9.61 14.71
N PRO A 49 2.14 10.00 15.49
CA PRO A 49 2.35 9.47 16.83
C PRO A 49 1.12 9.62 17.74
N ASP A 50 0.38 10.72 17.64
CA ASP A 50 -0.82 10.97 18.44
C ASP A 50 -2.00 10.04 18.10
N LEU A 51 -1.88 9.30 16.98
CA LEU A 51 -2.94 8.44 16.44
C LEU A 51 -2.66 6.96 16.70
N LEU A 52 -1.44 6.62 17.11
CA LEU A 52 -0.97 5.27 17.41
C LEU A 52 -0.84 5.06 18.92
N GLY A 53 -0.97 3.81 19.36
CA GLY A 53 -0.90 3.41 20.76
C GLY A 53 0.31 2.52 21.02
N ALA A 54 0.79 2.53 22.27
CA ALA A 54 1.77 1.55 22.72
C ALA A 54 1.23 0.12 22.49
N GLY A 55 2.06 -0.74 21.89
CA GLY A 55 1.67 -2.11 21.54
C GLY A 55 1.13 -2.28 20.12
N ASP A 56 0.82 -1.20 19.39
CA ASP A 56 0.52 -1.31 17.95
C ASP A 56 1.73 -1.87 17.18
N LEU A 57 1.45 -2.52 16.05
CA LEU A 57 2.46 -3.05 15.14
C LEU A 57 2.37 -2.36 13.78
N LEU A 58 3.39 -1.57 13.45
CA LEU A 58 3.54 -0.97 12.13
C LEU A 58 4.19 -1.99 11.17
N VAL A 59 3.43 -2.46 10.18
CA VAL A 59 3.93 -3.39 9.16
C VAL A 59 4.24 -2.64 7.88
N LEU A 60 5.47 -2.78 7.40
CA LEU A 60 6.00 -2.05 6.25
C LEU A 60 6.38 -3.02 5.13
N ASN A 61 6.31 -2.55 3.89
CA ASN A 61 6.83 -3.32 2.76
C ASN A 61 8.29 -2.94 2.48
N ASP A 62 9.18 -3.91 2.66
CA ASP A 62 10.54 -3.84 2.14
C ASP A 62 10.49 -4.20 0.66
N THR A 63 10.30 -3.18 -0.18
CA THR A 63 10.35 -3.38 -1.63
C THR A 63 11.77 -3.77 -2.02
N ARG A 64 12.05 -5.08 -2.11
CA ARG A 64 13.21 -5.56 -2.86
C ARG A 64 12.84 -5.53 -4.33
N VAL A 65 13.60 -4.80 -5.13
CA VAL A 65 13.63 -5.03 -6.58
C VAL A 65 14.33 -6.37 -6.78
N MET A 66 13.55 -7.46 -6.76
CA MET A 66 14.08 -8.73 -7.20
C MET A 66 14.19 -8.75 -8.71
N LYS A 67 15.28 -9.34 -9.15
CA LYS A 67 15.72 -9.42 -10.53
C LYS A 67 14.60 -10.02 -11.38
N ALA A 68 14.16 -9.33 -12.44
CA ALA A 68 13.08 -9.87 -13.28
C ALA A 68 13.56 -11.18 -13.92
N ARG A 69 12.80 -12.27 -13.74
CA ARG A 69 13.07 -13.58 -14.35
C ARG A 69 12.28 -13.70 -15.64
N PHE A 70 12.97 -13.83 -16.76
CA PHE A 70 12.38 -14.19 -18.05
C PHE A 70 12.78 -15.62 -18.41
N PHE A 71 11.80 -16.40 -18.84
CA PHE A 71 12.03 -17.71 -19.44
C PHE A 71 11.87 -17.56 -20.95
N GLY A 72 12.87 -18.01 -21.71
CA GLY A 72 12.88 -17.99 -23.16
C GLY A 72 13.43 -19.30 -23.72
N GLU A 73 13.33 -19.46 -25.03
CA GLU A 73 13.91 -20.58 -25.76
C GLU A 73 14.91 -20.01 -26.77
N LYS A 74 16.15 -20.49 -26.73
CA LYS A 74 17.17 -20.12 -27.73
C LYS A 74 16.74 -20.66 -29.09
N ALA A 75 17.17 -20.01 -30.17
CA ALA A 75 16.96 -20.52 -31.53
C ALA A 75 17.48 -21.96 -31.76
N SER A 76 18.38 -22.44 -30.88
CA SER A 76 18.90 -23.82 -30.87
C SER A 76 18.04 -24.82 -30.07
N GLY A 77 16.86 -24.44 -29.56
CA GLY A 77 15.97 -25.30 -28.76
C GLY A 77 16.34 -25.45 -27.27
N GLY A 78 17.33 -24.70 -26.79
CA GLY A 78 17.75 -24.73 -25.38
C GLY A 78 16.94 -23.74 -24.53
N LYS A 79 16.48 -24.17 -23.34
CA LYS A 79 15.84 -23.26 -22.37
C LYS A 79 16.82 -22.20 -21.89
N LEU A 80 16.39 -20.94 -21.87
CA LEU A 80 17.13 -19.78 -21.39
C LEU A 80 16.37 -19.16 -20.21
N GLU A 81 17.05 -18.99 -19.09
CA GLU A 81 16.59 -18.15 -17.98
C GLU A 81 17.41 -16.86 -17.99
N ILE A 82 16.74 -15.71 -18.06
CA ILE A 82 17.36 -14.38 -17.98
C ILE A 82 16.96 -13.76 -16.66
N LEU A 83 17.96 -13.34 -15.90
CA LEU A 83 17.79 -12.68 -14.62
C LEU A 83 18.23 -11.21 -14.78
N VAL A 84 17.27 -10.29 -14.82
CA VAL A 84 17.56 -8.84 -15.00
C VAL A 84 17.94 -8.24 -13.66
N GLU A 85 19.22 -7.98 -13.44
CA GLU A 85 19.72 -7.48 -12.15
C GLU A 85 19.33 -6.03 -11.84
N ARG A 86 19.16 -5.20 -12.88
CA ARG A 86 18.81 -3.78 -12.77
C ARG A 86 18.26 -3.28 -14.10
N VAL A 87 17.16 -2.50 -14.08
CA VAL A 87 16.74 -1.68 -15.23
C VAL A 87 17.39 -0.31 -15.07
N LEU A 88 18.37 0.02 -15.93
CA LEU A 88 18.95 1.35 -15.98
C LEU A 88 18.06 2.23 -16.85
N ALA A 89 17.19 3.02 -16.23
CA ALA A 89 16.60 4.17 -16.92
C ALA A 89 17.72 5.21 -17.11
N GLY A 90 17.79 5.81 -18.30
CA GLY A 90 18.85 6.73 -18.68
C GLY A 90 19.01 7.91 -17.72
N ASN A 91 20.27 8.14 -17.35
CA ASN A 91 20.87 9.27 -16.63
C ASN A 91 20.70 9.39 -15.08
N GLN A 92 21.85 9.12 -14.43
CA GLN A 92 22.41 9.72 -13.21
C GLN A 92 22.24 8.98 -11.87
N GLU A 93 23.40 8.70 -11.26
CA GLU A 93 23.65 8.25 -9.88
C GLU A 93 22.98 9.13 -8.80
N ALA A 94 22.48 10.31 -9.16
CA ALA A 94 21.71 11.21 -8.31
C ALA A 94 20.28 10.69 -7.99
N ASP A 95 19.72 9.81 -8.82
CA ASP A 95 18.40 9.20 -8.55
C ASP A 95 18.49 8.12 -7.47
N ALA A 96 19.55 7.32 -7.46
CA ALA A 96 19.69 6.21 -6.52
C ALA A 96 19.72 6.64 -5.04
N GLN A 97 20.30 7.82 -4.73
CA GLN A 97 20.30 8.38 -3.37
C GLN A 97 18.99 9.10 -3.01
N ARG A 98 18.21 9.58 -3.99
CA ARG A 98 16.92 10.26 -3.77
C ARG A 98 15.75 9.30 -3.55
N TYR A 99 15.83 8.08 -4.06
CA TYR A 99 14.72 7.11 -4.12
C TYR A 99 14.88 5.89 -3.21
N GLN A 100 15.64 6.04 -2.12
CA GLN A 100 15.67 5.06 -1.04
C GLN A 100 14.62 5.44 0.02
N THR A 101 13.65 4.55 0.29
CA THR A 101 12.88 4.65 1.54
C THR A 101 13.83 4.40 2.70
N VAL A 102 13.59 5.01 3.86
CA VAL A 102 14.36 4.71 5.10
C VAL A 102 14.31 3.22 5.49
N PHE A 103 13.41 2.45 4.87
CA PHE A 103 13.19 1.02 5.08
C PHE A 103 13.95 0.12 4.10
N ALA A 104 14.57 0.66 3.05
CA ALA A 104 15.29 -0.17 2.09
C ALA A 104 16.60 -0.70 2.71
N THR A 105 16.55 -1.93 3.22
CA THR A 105 17.65 -2.62 3.91
C THR A 105 18.72 -3.21 2.98
N GLN A 106 18.58 -3.06 1.65
CA GLN A 106 19.51 -3.63 0.64
C GLN A 106 19.88 -2.62 -0.46
N PRO A 107 21.17 -2.46 -0.81
CA PRO A 107 21.61 -1.60 -1.91
C PRO A 107 20.97 -2.03 -3.26
N GLY A 108 20.31 -1.09 -3.96
CA GLY A 108 19.68 -1.35 -5.27
C GLY A 108 18.16 -1.59 -5.26
N ALA A 109 17.52 -1.54 -4.09
CA ALA A 109 16.07 -1.45 -3.99
C ALA A 109 15.59 -0.08 -4.52
N ILE A 110 15.11 -0.03 -5.76
CA ILE A 110 14.34 1.13 -6.26
C ILE A 110 12.98 1.06 -5.58
N ALA A 111 12.74 1.92 -4.59
CA ALA A 111 11.44 2.00 -3.94
C ALA A 111 10.42 2.51 -4.96
N ALA A 112 9.41 1.70 -5.28
CA ALA A 112 8.19 2.23 -5.88
C ALA A 112 7.65 3.32 -4.92
N PRO A 113 7.27 4.50 -5.42
CA PRO A 113 6.80 5.58 -4.56
C PRO A 113 5.51 5.15 -3.86
N THR A 114 5.62 4.99 -2.54
CA THR A 114 4.65 4.34 -1.65
C THR A 114 4.42 5.20 -0.42
N ALA A 115 3.37 4.92 0.34
CA ALA A 115 3.04 5.63 1.57
C ALA A 115 4.18 5.59 2.62
N ALA A 116 5.10 4.64 2.50
CA ALA A 116 6.30 4.55 3.31
C ALA A 116 7.25 5.77 3.13
N LEU A 117 7.14 6.52 2.03
CA LEU A 117 7.97 7.71 1.79
C LEU A 117 7.72 8.86 2.78
N HIS A 118 6.60 8.84 3.47
CA HIS A 118 6.21 9.85 4.46
C HIS A 118 6.95 9.70 5.80
N PHE A 119 7.55 8.54 6.04
CA PHE A 119 8.31 8.27 7.25
C PHE A 119 9.76 8.74 7.09
N ASP A 120 10.22 9.51 8.07
CA ASP A 120 11.64 9.80 8.29
C ASP A 120 12.16 9.05 9.53
N GLU A 121 13.47 9.04 9.72
CA GLU A 121 14.12 8.33 10.84
C GLU A 121 13.68 8.87 12.20
N ALA A 122 13.46 10.19 12.30
CA ALA A 122 13.05 10.84 13.55
C ALA A 122 11.65 10.38 13.99
N LEU A 123 10.70 10.34 13.04
CA LEU A 123 9.35 9.84 13.28
C LEU A 123 9.37 8.37 13.68
N LEU A 124 10.18 7.54 13.01
CA LEU A 124 10.29 6.11 13.36
C LEU A 124 10.88 5.89 14.74
N ALA A 125 11.91 6.64 15.11
CA ALA A 125 12.50 6.59 16.45
C ALA A 125 11.51 7.05 17.53
N GLN A 126 10.69 8.06 17.23
CA GLN A 126 9.63 8.51 18.13
C GLN A 126 8.57 7.42 18.36
N LEU A 127 8.10 6.79 17.28
CA LEU A 127 7.13 5.69 17.37
C LEU A 127 7.67 4.51 18.18
N GLU A 128 8.94 4.15 17.97
CA GLU A 128 9.61 3.10 18.76
C GLU A 128 9.70 3.45 20.24
N THR A 129 10.03 4.70 20.57
CA THR A 129 10.06 5.20 21.97
C THR A 129 8.68 5.13 22.63
N MET A 130 7.61 5.30 21.85
CA MET A 130 6.22 5.16 22.31
C MET A 130 5.76 3.70 22.48
N GLY A 131 6.62 2.73 22.15
CA GLY A 131 6.29 1.30 22.22
C GLY A 131 5.51 0.78 21.01
N VAL A 132 5.53 1.49 19.88
CA VAL A 132 5.04 0.97 18.60
C VAL A 132 6.11 0.07 18.00
N GLN A 133 5.77 -1.19 17.75
CA GLN A 133 6.68 -2.16 17.16
C GLN A 133 6.67 -2.04 15.63
N ARG A 134 7.73 -2.54 14.99
CA ARG A 134 7.87 -2.56 13.52
C ARG A 134 8.08 -3.98 13.03
N ALA A 135 7.46 -4.31 11.91
CA ALA A 135 7.71 -5.54 11.17
C ALA A 135 7.70 -5.29 9.66
N HIS A 136 8.27 -6.21 8.91
CA HIS A 136 8.49 -6.03 7.48
C HIS A 136 7.96 -7.22 6.69
N VAL A 137 7.30 -6.93 5.58
CA VAL A 137 6.91 -7.92 4.56
C VAL A 137 7.60 -7.58 3.24
N THR A 138 7.52 -8.48 2.28
CA THR A 138 7.99 -8.21 0.92
C THR A 138 6.89 -8.59 -0.05
N LEU A 139 6.53 -7.66 -0.93
CA LEU A 139 5.81 -7.92 -2.18
C LEU A 139 6.66 -7.44 -3.34
N HIS A 140 6.88 -8.32 -4.31
CA HIS A 140 7.52 -7.97 -5.56
C HIS A 140 6.49 -7.44 -6.53
N VAL A 141 6.67 -6.19 -6.93
CA VAL A 141 5.89 -5.58 -7.99
C VAL A 141 6.48 -6.05 -9.33
N GLY A 142 5.78 -6.95 -10.02
CA GLY A 142 6.15 -7.38 -11.36
C GLY A 142 5.84 -6.32 -12.42
N ALA A 143 6.37 -6.48 -13.64
CA ALA A 143 6.12 -5.54 -14.75
C ALA A 143 4.62 -5.39 -15.13
N GLY A 144 3.77 -6.33 -14.72
CA GLY A 144 2.32 -6.34 -14.99
C GLY A 144 1.47 -5.52 -14.00
N THR A 145 1.97 -5.16 -12.82
CA THR A 145 1.15 -4.60 -11.72
C THR A 145 0.49 -3.25 -12.05
N PHE A 146 1.03 -2.50 -13.01
CA PHE A 146 0.50 -1.19 -13.40
C PHE A 146 -0.46 -1.23 -14.59
N GLN A 147 -0.89 -2.42 -15.05
CA GLN A 147 -1.86 -2.49 -16.13
C GLN A 147 -3.24 -1.98 -15.65
N PRO A 148 -3.87 -1.06 -16.39
CA PRO A 148 -5.19 -0.53 -16.01
C PRO A 148 -6.26 -1.62 -16.05
N VAL A 149 -7.26 -1.52 -15.18
CA VAL A 149 -8.47 -2.35 -15.25
C VAL A 149 -9.20 -2.02 -16.54
N LYS A 150 -9.39 -3.02 -17.41
CA LYS A 150 -10.03 -2.84 -18.72
C LYS A 150 -11.48 -3.34 -18.75
N THR A 151 -11.99 -3.91 -17.66
CA THR A 151 -13.30 -4.57 -17.60
C THR A 151 -14.25 -3.76 -16.71
N GLU A 152 -15.47 -3.53 -17.19
CA GLU A 152 -16.54 -2.84 -16.42
C GLU A 152 -17.05 -3.69 -15.25
N ASN A 153 -17.12 -5.02 -15.45
CA ASN A 153 -17.42 -5.97 -14.39
C ASN A 153 -16.15 -6.29 -13.60
N LEU A 154 -16.14 -5.94 -12.31
CA LEU A 154 -15.00 -6.20 -11.43
C LEU A 154 -14.74 -7.69 -11.24
N ALA A 155 -15.78 -8.53 -11.27
CA ALA A 155 -15.63 -9.97 -11.11
C ALA A 155 -14.86 -10.64 -12.28
N GLU A 156 -14.76 -9.97 -13.42
CA GLU A 156 -14.05 -10.47 -14.61
C GLU A 156 -12.58 -10.04 -14.65
N HIS A 157 -12.16 -9.09 -13.78
CA HIS A 157 -10.79 -8.63 -13.75
C HIS A 157 -9.86 -9.68 -13.12
N ARG A 158 -8.79 -10.04 -13.84
CA ARG A 158 -7.73 -10.90 -13.32
C ARG A 158 -6.52 -10.05 -12.94
N MET A 159 -6.18 -10.06 -11.66
CA MET A 159 -4.94 -9.47 -11.17
C MET A 159 -3.73 -10.28 -11.65
N HIS A 160 -2.66 -9.56 -11.99
CA HIS A 160 -1.37 -10.19 -12.25
C HIS A 160 -0.82 -10.82 -10.97
N SER A 161 -0.12 -11.93 -11.15
CA SER A 161 0.54 -12.62 -10.05
C SER A 161 1.79 -11.86 -9.61
N GLU A 162 1.95 -11.71 -8.30
CA GLU A 162 3.10 -11.10 -7.66
C GLU A 162 3.61 -12.02 -6.56
N TRP A 163 4.93 -12.17 -6.45
CA TRP A 163 5.50 -12.96 -5.37
C TRP A 163 5.54 -12.14 -4.08
N TYR A 164 5.21 -12.78 -2.96
CA TYR A 164 5.27 -12.19 -1.63
C TYR A 164 6.00 -13.09 -0.62
N GLN A 165 6.39 -12.47 0.50
CA GLN A 165 6.93 -13.14 1.66
C GLN A 165 6.54 -12.41 2.96
N VAL A 166 6.12 -13.19 3.94
CA VAL A 166 5.93 -12.81 5.34
C VAL A 166 6.99 -13.55 6.17
N PRO A 167 8.12 -12.92 6.52
CA PRO A 167 9.18 -13.53 7.31
C PRO A 167 8.67 -14.05 8.66
N GLN A 168 9.30 -15.11 9.21
CA GLN A 168 8.90 -15.67 10.50
C GLN A 168 8.85 -14.62 11.62
N ALA A 169 9.84 -13.74 11.70
CA ALA A 169 9.86 -12.64 12.67
C ALA A 169 8.62 -11.73 12.57
N THR A 170 8.09 -11.51 11.37
CA THR A 170 6.87 -10.73 11.15
C THR A 170 5.62 -11.51 11.59
N GLN A 171 5.59 -12.83 11.36
CA GLN A 171 4.51 -13.69 11.84
C GLN A 171 4.47 -13.71 13.38
N ASP A 172 5.63 -13.82 14.02
CA ASP A 172 5.78 -13.80 15.47
C ASP A 172 5.38 -12.42 16.04
N ALA A 173 5.79 -11.33 15.40
CA ALA A 173 5.41 -9.97 15.79
C ALA A 173 3.89 -9.74 15.68
N ILE A 174 3.26 -10.23 14.61
CA ILE A 174 1.80 -10.18 14.43
C ILE A 174 1.09 -10.96 15.54
N SER A 175 1.55 -12.17 15.83
CA SER A 175 0.98 -13.01 16.89
C SER A 175 1.12 -12.33 18.26
N ALA A 176 2.28 -11.76 18.55
CA ALA A 176 2.52 -11.00 19.78
C ALA A 176 1.68 -9.72 19.86
N CYS A 177 1.40 -9.06 18.73
CA CYS A 177 0.52 -7.89 18.64
C CYS A 177 -0.92 -8.23 18.99
N GLN A 178 -1.42 -9.33 18.42
CA GLN A 178 -2.77 -9.80 18.71
C GLN A 178 -2.91 -10.24 20.17
N ALA A 179 -1.91 -10.95 20.71
CA ALA A 179 -1.92 -11.43 22.10
C ALA A 179 -2.01 -10.29 23.14
N ARG A 180 -1.45 -9.11 22.83
CA ARG A 180 -1.52 -7.91 23.69
C ARG A 180 -2.68 -6.96 23.35
N GLY A 181 -3.53 -7.30 22.38
CA GLY A 181 -4.65 -6.46 21.94
C GLY A 181 -4.23 -5.19 21.18
N GLY A 182 -3.01 -5.15 20.64
CA GLY A 182 -2.53 -4.05 19.80
C GLY A 182 -3.08 -4.14 18.37
N ARG A 183 -3.09 -3.01 17.65
CA ARG A 183 -3.59 -2.95 16.27
C ARG A 183 -2.48 -3.23 15.27
N ILE A 184 -2.81 -3.97 14.22
CA ILE A 184 -1.94 -4.18 13.06
C ILE A 184 -2.16 -3.03 12.07
N VAL A 185 -1.16 -2.17 11.96
CA VAL A 185 -1.16 -0.97 11.12
C VAL A 185 -0.35 -1.25 9.85
N ALA A 186 -1.04 -1.45 8.72
CA ALA A 186 -0.39 -1.64 7.44
C ALA A 186 0.02 -0.31 6.81
N VAL A 187 1.27 -0.19 6.39
CA VAL A 187 1.77 0.93 5.59
C VAL A 187 1.73 0.54 4.11
N GLY A 188 0.74 1.07 3.39
CA GLY A 188 0.53 0.85 1.97
C GLY A 188 -0.34 -0.37 1.66
N THR A 189 -1.07 -0.28 0.55
CA THR A 189 -1.97 -1.34 0.04
C THR A 189 -1.24 -2.63 -0.35
N THR A 190 0.02 -2.53 -0.75
CA THR A 190 0.95 -3.65 -0.98
C THR A 190 1.11 -4.53 0.27
N THR A 191 1.28 -3.89 1.43
CA THR A 191 1.36 -4.58 2.73
C THR A 191 0.05 -5.30 3.04
N VAL A 192 -1.09 -4.64 2.80
CA VAL A 192 -2.42 -5.24 2.99
C VAL A 192 -2.58 -6.50 2.15
N ARG A 193 -2.30 -6.42 0.84
CA ARG A 193 -2.41 -7.57 -0.07
C ARG A 193 -1.52 -8.73 0.36
N THR A 194 -0.31 -8.44 0.84
CA THR A 194 0.63 -9.45 1.34
C THR A 194 0.09 -10.15 2.58
N LEU A 195 -0.31 -9.38 3.60
CA LEU A 195 -0.83 -9.92 4.85
C LEU A 195 -2.13 -10.70 4.64
N GLU A 196 -3.06 -10.18 3.84
CA GLU A 196 -4.34 -10.85 3.59
C GLU A 196 -4.17 -12.09 2.69
N SER A 197 -3.17 -12.13 1.79
CA SER A 197 -2.84 -13.36 1.04
C SER A 197 -2.32 -14.46 1.96
N TRP A 198 -1.41 -14.10 2.88
CA TRP A 198 -0.92 -15.03 3.89
C TRP A 198 -2.06 -15.51 4.80
N ALA A 199 -2.89 -14.59 5.30
CA ALA A 199 -4.01 -14.91 6.16
C ALA A 199 -5.06 -15.81 5.50
N ALA A 200 -5.25 -15.68 4.17
CA ALA A 200 -6.17 -16.49 3.39
C ALA A 200 -5.64 -17.92 3.14
N THR A 201 -4.34 -18.05 2.89
CA THR A 201 -3.74 -19.30 2.39
C THR A 201 -2.96 -20.10 3.44
N GLY A 202 -2.47 -19.44 4.49
CA GLY A 202 -1.49 -20.00 5.43
C GLY A 202 -0.09 -20.14 4.85
N VAL A 203 0.14 -19.75 3.59
CA VAL A 203 1.43 -19.87 2.90
C VAL A 203 2.22 -18.60 3.10
N ALA A 204 3.32 -18.66 3.85
CA ALA A 204 4.11 -17.47 4.21
C ALA A 204 4.94 -16.90 3.05
N SER A 205 5.14 -17.64 1.96
CA SER A 205 5.84 -17.15 0.77
C SER A 205 5.36 -17.87 -0.48
N GLY A 206 5.05 -17.11 -1.52
CA GLY A 206 4.55 -17.63 -2.78
C GLY A 206 3.98 -16.53 -3.65
N ASP A 207 3.25 -16.94 -4.67
CA ASP A 207 2.56 -16.04 -5.59
C ASP A 207 1.19 -15.63 -5.05
N THR A 208 0.80 -14.38 -5.27
CA THR A 208 -0.55 -13.87 -5.02
C THR A 208 -1.08 -13.10 -6.23
N SER A 209 -2.32 -13.41 -6.59
CA SER A 209 -3.15 -12.63 -7.52
C SER A 209 -4.36 -12.05 -6.79
N ILE A 210 -4.25 -11.80 -5.48
CA ILE A 210 -5.36 -11.31 -4.67
C ILE A 210 -5.92 -10.00 -5.24
N PHE A 211 -7.22 -9.99 -5.50
CA PHE A 211 -7.97 -8.80 -5.89
C PHE A 211 -8.94 -8.45 -4.77
N ILE A 212 -8.68 -7.32 -4.10
CA ILE A 212 -9.48 -6.87 -2.96
C ILE A 212 -10.47 -5.82 -3.46
N THR A 213 -11.76 -6.13 -3.35
CA THR A 213 -12.90 -5.27 -3.74
C THR A 213 -13.95 -5.25 -2.63
N PRO A 214 -14.92 -4.30 -2.63
CA PRO A 214 -15.94 -4.26 -1.60
C PRO A 214 -16.65 -5.60 -1.38
N GLY A 215 -16.81 -5.98 -0.11
CA GLY A 215 -17.24 -7.31 0.30
C GLY A 215 -16.10 -8.25 0.73
N PHE A 216 -14.84 -7.87 0.52
CA PHE A 216 -13.69 -8.61 1.02
C PHE A 216 -13.65 -8.67 2.56
N GLN A 217 -13.40 -9.86 3.11
CA GLN A 217 -13.26 -10.06 4.56
C GLN A 217 -11.79 -10.01 4.97
N PHE A 218 -11.37 -8.87 5.51
CA PHE A 218 -10.04 -8.72 6.09
C PHE A 218 -9.87 -9.63 7.32
N ARG A 219 -8.65 -10.09 7.59
CA ARG A 219 -8.37 -10.97 8.73
C ARG A 219 -7.33 -10.39 9.68
N LEU A 220 -6.36 -9.65 9.14
CA LEU A 220 -5.22 -9.17 9.92
C LEU A 220 -5.19 -7.66 10.08
N VAL A 221 -5.44 -6.89 9.01
CA VAL A 221 -5.19 -5.45 9.05
C VAL A 221 -6.32 -4.70 9.76
N ASP A 222 -5.98 -3.90 10.76
CA ASP A 222 -6.92 -3.07 11.54
C ASP A 222 -6.93 -1.62 11.06
N VAL A 223 -5.74 -1.11 10.71
CA VAL A 223 -5.53 0.28 10.31
C VAL A 223 -4.65 0.31 9.05
N LEU A 224 -4.98 1.19 8.10
CA LEU A 224 -4.24 1.36 6.85
C LEU A 224 -3.77 2.80 6.71
N ILE A 225 -2.46 2.98 6.52
CA ILE A 225 -1.86 4.23 6.06
C ILE A 225 -1.57 4.09 4.57
N THR A 226 -2.15 4.94 3.73
CA THR A 226 -1.91 4.89 2.28
C THR A 226 -2.03 6.26 1.63
N ASN A 227 -1.56 6.41 0.39
CA ASN A 227 -1.76 7.63 -0.40
C ASN A 227 -3.18 7.69 -0.98
N PHE A 228 -3.57 8.84 -1.52
CA PHE A 228 -4.75 8.93 -2.38
C PHE A 228 -4.49 8.32 -3.75
N HIS A 229 -5.38 7.43 -4.18
CA HIS A 229 -5.30 6.67 -5.44
C HIS A 229 -6.10 7.32 -6.58
N LEU A 230 -5.79 6.96 -7.82
CA LEU A 230 -6.48 7.48 -9.01
C LEU A 230 -7.92 6.92 -9.13
N PRO A 231 -8.82 7.65 -9.81
CA PRO A 231 -10.14 7.11 -10.17
C PRO A 231 -10.00 5.81 -10.96
N LYS A 232 -10.99 4.92 -10.85
CA LYS A 232 -11.05 3.62 -11.54
C LYS A 232 -9.84 2.70 -11.29
N SER A 233 -9.13 2.89 -10.16
CA SER A 233 -7.97 2.07 -9.80
C SER A 233 -8.34 0.90 -8.89
N THR A 234 -7.62 -0.22 -9.02
CA THR A 234 -7.74 -1.36 -8.09
C THR A 234 -7.42 -0.99 -6.65
N LEU A 235 -6.53 0.00 -6.45
CA LEU A 235 -6.17 0.50 -5.13
C LEU A 235 -7.34 1.26 -4.47
N LEU A 236 -8.09 2.04 -5.25
CA LEU A 236 -9.32 2.69 -4.77
C LEU A 236 -10.39 1.67 -4.37
N MET A 237 -10.51 0.57 -5.13
CA MET A 237 -11.42 -0.52 -4.79
C MET A 237 -11.00 -1.22 -3.48
N LEU A 238 -9.69 -1.45 -3.28
CA LEU A 238 -9.14 -2.04 -2.07
C LEU A 238 -9.43 -1.20 -0.83
N ILE A 239 -9.16 0.11 -0.88
CA ILE A 239 -9.43 0.98 0.28
C ILE A 239 -10.94 1.12 0.53
N SER A 240 -11.77 1.05 -0.51
CA SER A 240 -13.23 1.05 -0.39
C SER A 240 -13.75 -0.26 0.22
N ALA A 241 -13.07 -1.38 -0.03
CA ALA A 241 -13.32 -2.62 0.68
C ALA A 241 -12.93 -2.51 2.15
N PHE A 242 -11.82 -1.84 2.43
CA PHE A 242 -11.25 -1.73 3.77
C PHE A 242 -12.07 -0.84 4.70
N ALA A 243 -12.41 0.38 4.26
CA ALA A 243 -13.07 1.39 5.09
C ALA A 243 -14.56 1.65 4.70
N GLY A 244 -15.08 0.91 3.72
CA GLY A 244 -16.41 1.10 3.17
C GLY A 244 -16.43 2.07 1.99
N TYR A 245 -17.29 1.80 1.00
CA TYR A 245 -17.37 2.59 -0.24
C TYR A 245 -17.81 4.04 0.02
N GLU A 246 -18.97 4.26 0.64
CA GLU A 246 -19.48 5.62 0.88
C GLU A 246 -18.53 6.47 1.77
N PRO A 247 -17.98 5.93 2.88
CA PRO A 247 -16.94 6.63 3.64
C PRO A 247 -15.74 7.04 2.79
N VAL A 248 -15.19 6.13 1.97
CA VAL A 248 -14.05 6.46 1.10
C VAL A 248 -14.40 7.52 0.07
N MET A 249 -15.59 7.47 -0.54
CA MET A 249 -16.01 8.51 -1.48
C MET A 249 -16.15 9.88 -0.78
N ALA A 250 -16.56 9.91 0.49
CA ALA A 250 -16.58 11.14 1.29
C ALA A 250 -15.17 11.67 1.58
N VAL A 251 -14.22 10.79 1.91
CA VAL A 251 -12.79 11.12 2.08
C VAL A 251 -12.23 11.79 0.83
N TYR A 252 -12.55 11.26 -0.35
CA TYR A 252 -12.06 11.80 -1.62
C TYR A 252 -12.68 13.15 -1.96
N ARG A 253 -13.99 13.34 -1.74
CA ARG A 253 -14.64 14.64 -1.90
C ARG A 253 -14.02 15.70 -0.99
N HIS A 254 -13.77 15.36 0.28
CA HIS A 254 -13.08 16.25 1.23
C HIS A 254 -11.66 16.57 0.78
N ALA A 255 -10.89 15.55 0.40
CA ALA A 255 -9.51 15.70 -0.03
C ALA A 255 -9.38 16.63 -1.26
N ILE A 256 -10.27 16.49 -2.24
CA ILE A 256 -10.31 17.37 -3.42
C ILE A 256 -10.68 18.80 -3.02
N ALA A 257 -11.72 18.98 -2.19
CA ALA A 257 -12.16 20.29 -1.71
C ALA A 257 -11.06 21.02 -0.92
N GLN A 258 -10.32 20.28 -0.10
CA GLN A 258 -9.19 20.78 0.70
C GLN A 258 -7.86 20.80 -0.06
N ARG A 259 -7.86 20.51 -1.38
CA ARG A 259 -6.67 20.52 -2.25
C ARG A 259 -5.52 19.65 -1.73
N TYR A 260 -5.84 18.47 -1.18
CA TYR A 260 -4.83 17.44 -0.95
C TYR A 260 -4.16 17.04 -2.26
N ARG A 261 -2.91 16.60 -2.15
CA ARG A 261 -2.11 16.10 -3.26
C ARG A 261 -2.32 14.60 -3.40
N PHE A 262 -2.54 14.14 -4.62
CA PHE A 262 -2.88 12.75 -4.93
C PHE A 262 -1.69 11.98 -5.51
N PHE A 263 -1.86 10.66 -5.57
CA PHE A 263 -0.94 9.70 -6.17
C PHE A 263 0.35 9.49 -5.36
N SER A 264 1.35 8.84 -5.96
CA SER A 264 2.49 8.25 -5.25
C SER A 264 3.37 9.25 -4.48
N TYR A 265 3.36 10.52 -4.88
CA TYR A 265 4.10 11.60 -4.20
C TYR A 265 3.19 12.60 -3.48
N GLY A 266 1.89 12.31 -3.45
CA GLY A 266 0.89 13.11 -2.80
C GLY A 266 0.87 12.89 -1.29
N ASP A 267 -0.16 13.42 -0.65
CA ASP A 267 -0.41 13.28 0.78
C ASP A 267 -0.87 11.86 1.16
N ALA A 268 -1.06 11.64 2.46
CA ALA A 268 -1.51 10.37 3.02
C ALA A 268 -2.91 10.46 3.64
N MET A 269 -3.53 9.30 3.80
CA MET A 269 -4.71 9.10 4.63
C MET A 269 -4.52 7.93 5.58
N LEU A 270 -5.20 8.01 6.72
CA LEU A 270 -5.28 6.98 7.74
C LEU A 270 -6.72 6.45 7.78
N LEU A 271 -6.88 5.16 7.55
CA LEU A 271 -8.17 4.47 7.49
C LEU A 271 -8.25 3.43 8.61
N ALA A 272 -9.44 3.27 9.18
CA ALA A 272 -9.77 2.13 10.04
C ALA A 272 -10.57 1.12 9.22
N ARG A 273 -10.35 -0.17 9.51
CA ARG A 273 -11.17 -1.24 8.94
C ARG A 273 -12.64 -1.04 9.33
N ASP A 274 -13.56 -1.14 8.39
CA ASP A 274 -15.00 -1.16 8.69
C ASP A 274 -15.33 -2.42 9.52
N PRO A 275 -15.73 -2.27 10.80
CA PRO A 275 -16.09 -3.42 11.64
C PRO A 275 -17.36 -4.12 11.16
N ALA A 276 -18.17 -3.46 10.32
CA ALA A 276 -19.46 -3.99 9.90
C ALA A 276 -19.39 -4.82 8.61
N GLY A 277 -18.35 -4.66 7.78
CA GLY A 277 -18.28 -5.27 6.44
C GLY A 277 -19.57 -5.04 5.63
N ARG A 278 -20.31 -3.96 5.94
CA ARG A 278 -21.66 -3.77 5.42
C ARG A 278 -21.52 -3.14 4.05
N LEU A 279 -21.83 -3.94 3.05
CA LEU A 279 -22.26 -3.46 1.74
C LEU A 279 -23.36 -2.40 1.96
N SER A 280 -23.00 -1.12 1.94
CA SER A 280 -23.92 -0.01 1.73
C SER A 280 -23.90 0.38 0.26
#